data_AF-A0A0F8Z9N8-F1
#
_entry.id   AF-A0A0F8Z9N8-F1
#
_cell.length_a   1.000
_cell.length_b   1.000
_cell.length_c   1.000
_cell.angle_alpha   90.00
_cell.angle_beta   90.00
_cell.angle_gamma   90.00
#
_symmetry.space_group_name_H-M   'P 1'
#
loop_
_entity.id
_entity.type
_entity.pdbx_description
1 polymer ?
#
loop_
_entity_poly.entity_id
_entity_poly.type
_entity_poly.pdbx_seq_one_letter_code
_entity_poly.pdbx_strand_id
1 'polypeptide(L)'
;MALDEEERQFIEDLSNRTQQLQSKNTELSSALAASNYQGQEDKNLIEFQLDTSDMLSKIEHFLKGDYVDVDGEGNEVWKTQQDDTLILFNK
;
A
#
# COMPACT_ATOMS: atom_id res chain seq x y z
N MET A 1 23.44 35.35 42.39
CA MET A 1 23.78 35.72 41.00
C MET A 1 22.45 35.95 40.30
N ALA A 2 22.11 37.20 39.99
CA ALA A 2 20.87 37.49 39.27
C ALA A 2 21.07 37.07 37.82
N LEU A 3 20.15 36.27 37.27
CA LEU A 3 20.12 35.97 35.82
C LEU A 3 20.04 37.29 35.07
N ASP A 4 20.94 37.47 34.09
CA ASP A 4 20.93 38.64 33.23
C ASP A 4 19.60 38.68 32.45
N GLU A 5 19.10 39.88 32.18
CA GLU A 5 17.80 40.08 31.54
C GLU A 5 17.72 39.39 30.16
N GLU A 6 18.86 39.31 29.46
CA GLU A 6 18.99 38.58 28.19
C GLU A 6 18.84 37.06 28.36
N GLU A 7 19.36 36.49 29.46
CA GLU A 7 19.20 35.06 29.76
C GLU A 7 17.75 34.72 30.09
N ARG A 8 17.02 35.63 30.75
CA ARG A 8 15.59 35.46 31.04
C ARG A 8 14.76 35.48 29.76
N GLN A 9 15.01 36.43 28.88
CA GLN A 9 14.32 36.53 27.58
C GLN A 9 14.62 35.32 26.70
N PHE A 10 15.85 34.81 26.73
CA PHE A 10 16.23 33.60 25.99
C PHE A 10 15.55 32.34 26.53
N ILE A 11 15.45 32.18 27.85
CA ILE A 11 14.73 31.07 28.48
C ILE A 11 13.23 31.14 28.16
N GLU A 12 12.66 32.35 28.15
CA GLU A 12 11.25 32.56 27.79
C GLU A 12 10.96 32.21 26.32
N ASP A 13 11.82 32.64 25.39
CA ASP A 13 11.71 32.28 23.97
C ASP A 13 11.84 30.76 23.76
N LEU A 14 12.79 30.10 24.44
CA LEU A 14 12.93 28.65 24.40
C LEU A 14 11.70 27.91 24.96
N SER A 15 11.14 28.41 26.06
CA SER A 15 9.91 27.85 26.66
C SER A 15 8.74 27.98 25.70
N ASN A 16 8.55 29.16 25.09
CA ASN A 16 7.49 29.43 24.12
C ASN A 16 7.62 28.54 22.87
N ARG A 17 8.83 28.37 22.34
CA ARG A 17 9.09 27.46 21.21
C ARG A 17 8.81 26.01 21.56
N THR A 18 9.20 25.59 22.76
CA THR A 18 8.95 24.21 23.23
C THR A 18 7.45 23.94 23.36
N GLN A 19 6.70 24.90 23.91
CA GLN A 19 5.25 24.79 24.03
C GLN A 19 4.56 24.77 22.65
N GLN A 20 5.02 25.60 21.71
CA GLN A 20 4.51 25.58 20.33
C GLN A 20 4.80 24.25 19.62
N LEU A 21 6.00 23.69 19.79
CA LEU A 21 6.36 22.40 19.21
C LEU A 21 5.56 21.26 19.82
N GLN A 22 5.35 21.26 21.14
CA GLN A 22 4.49 20.27 21.81
C GLN A 22 3.04 20.38 21.34
N SER A 23 2.51 21.60 21.18
CA SER A 23 1.16 21.81 20.66
C SER A 23 1.03 21.29 19.22
N LYS A 24 1.98 21.58 18.34
CA LYS A 24 2.00 21.05 16.97
C LYS A 24 2.11 19.53 16.93
N ASN A 25 2.93 18.95 17.81
CA ASN A 25 3.09 17.50 17.87
C ASN A 25 1.80 16.81 18.35
N THR A 26 1.09 17.44 19.28
CA THR A 26 -0.23 17.00 19.74
C THR A 26 -1.29 17.13 18.64
N GLU A 27 -1.30 18.25 17.91
CA GLU A 27 -2.19 18.48 16.77
C GLU A 27 -1.96 17.45 15.66
N LEU A 28 -0.71 17.23 15.24
CA LEU A 28 -0.37 16.21 14.25
C LEU A 28 -0.73 14.80 14.71
N SER A 29 -0.46 14.47 15.97
CA SER A 29 -0.83 13.18 16.55
C SER A 29 -2.35 13.00 16.57
N SER A 30 -3.11 14.06 16.87
CA SER A 30 -4.57 14.03 16.86
C SER A 30 -5.16 13.92 15.45
N ALA A 31 -4.54 14.59 14.47
CA ALA A 31 -4.92 14.50 13.06
C ALA A 31 -4.65 13.10 12.50
N LEU A 32 -3.51 12.49 12.83
CA LEU A 32 -3.19 11.11 12.48
C LEU A 32 -4.13 10.10 13.16
N ALA A 33 -4.46 10.31 14.43
CA ALA A 33 -5.41 9.46 15.15
C ALA A 33 -6.83 9.55 14.55
N ALA A 34 -7.25 10.74 14.11
CA ALA A 34 -8.52 10.95 13.43
C ALA A 34 -8.56 10.34 12.02
N SER A 35 -7.43 10.36 11.29
CA SER A 35 -7.32 9.75 9.95
C SER A 35 -7.29 8.20 9.98
N ASN A 36 -6.88 7.57 11.07
CA ASN A 36 -6.72 6.11 11.13
C ASN A 36 -8.00 5.34 11.53
N TYR A 37 -9.05 5.99 12.04
CA TYR A 37 -10.24 5.29 12.56
C TYR A 37 -11.50 5.39 11.70
N GLN A 38 -11.53 6.26 10.68
CA GLN A 38 -12.69 6.39 9.78
C GLN A 38 -12.24 6.70 8.34
N GLY A 39 -12.11 5.66 7.52
CA GLY A 39 -12.38 5.82 6.08
C GLY A 39 -11.24 5.67 5.08
N GLN A 40 -10.14 5.01 5.41
CA GLN A 40 -9.32 4.35 4.39
C GLN A 40 -9.14 2.88 4.75
N GLU A 41 -10.18 2.08 4.50
CA GLU A 41 -9.89 0.78 3.90
C GLU A 41 -9.12 1.10 2.62
N ASP A 42 -7.83 0.83 2.65
CA ASP A 42 -6.92 1.01 1.54
C ASP A 42 -7.42 0.10 0.40
N LYS A 43 -8.38 0.58 -0.39
CA LYS A 43 -8.98 -0.17 -1.52
C LYS A 43 -7.89 -0.70 -2.45
N ASN A 44 -6.80 0.04 -2.55
CA ASN A 44 -5.61 -0.34 -3.28
C ASN A 44 -4.94 -1.61 -2.73
N LEU A 45 -4.83 -1.79 -1.41
CA LEU A 45 -4.06 -2.91 -0.86
C LEU A 45 -4.71 -4.26 -1.18
N ILE A 46 -6.05 -4.32 -1.19
CA ILE A 46 -6.80 -5.53 -1.55
C ILE A 46 -6.89 -5.69 -3.07
N GLU A 47 -7.12 -4.61 -3.83
CA GLU A 47 -7.25 -4.66 -5.29
C GLU A 47 -5.94 -5.06 -5.99
N PHE A 48 -4.78 -4.54 -5.54
CA PHE A 48 -3.47 -4.89 -6.14
C PHE A 48 -3.00 -6.32 -5.80
N GLN A 49 -3.40 -6.86 -4.65
CA GLN A 49 -3.04 -8.24 -4.27
C GLN A 49 -3.83 -9.29 -5.06
N LEU A 50 -5.09 -8.98 -5.39
CA LEU A 50 -5.90 -9.82 -6.28
C LEU A 50 -5.33 -9.82 -7.71
N ASP A 51 -4.95 -8.65 -8.23
CA ASP A 51 -4.45 -8.51 -9.59
C ASP A 51 -3.11 -9.24 -9.81
N THR A 52 -2.22 -9.25 -8.81
CA THR A 52 -0.93 -9.97 -8.92
C THR A 52 -1.11 -11.48 -9.02
N SER A 53 -2.08 -12.04 -8.29
CA SER A 53 -2.35 -13.49 -8.30
C SER A 53 -2.98 -13.93 -9.62
N ASP A 54 -3.93 -13.15 -10.13
CA ASP A 54 -4.58 -13.39 -11.42
C ASP A 54 -3.59 -13.22 -12.59
N MET A 55 -2.71 -12.22 -12.51
CA MET A 55 -1.66 -12.02 -13.50
C MET A 55 -0.65 -13.17 -13.49
N LEU A 56 -0.27 -13.68 -12.31
CA LEU A 56 0.62 -14.83 -12.19
C LEU A 56 -0.01 -16.09 -12.81
N SER A 57 -1.30 -16.33 -12.56
CA SER A 57 -2.05 -17.43 -13.17
C SER A 57 -2.09 -17.32 -14.70
N LYS A 58 -2.35 -16.13 -15.25
CA LYS A 58 -2.33 -15.88 -16.70
C LYS A 58 -0.95 -16.11 -17.32
N ILE A 59 0.12 -15.70 -16.62
CA ILE A 59 1.50 -15.94 -17.06
C ILE A 59 1.79 -17.44 -17.06
N GLU A 60 1.34 -18.19 -16.03
CA GLU A 60 1.52 -19.63 -15.97
C GLU A 60 0.84 -20.36 -17.14
N HIS A 61 -0.42 -20.01 -17.43
CA HIS A 61 -1.15 -20.54 -18.58
C HIS A 61 -0.45 -20.20 -19.91
N PHE A 62 0.00 -18.95 -20.07
CA PHE A 62 0.74 -18.52 -21.25
C PHE A 62 2.04 -19.32 -21.45
N LEU A 63 2.81 -19.55 -20.38
CA LEU A 63 4.06 -20.30 -20.45
C LEU A 63 3.85 -21.79 -20.75
N LYS A 64 2.73 -22.37 -20.28
CA LYS A 64 2.31 -23.74 -20.63
C LYS A 64 1.73 -23.85 -22.04
N GLY A 65 1.47 -22.73 -22.71
CA GLY A 65 0.84 -22.71 -24.04
C GLY A 65 -0.67 -22.97 -24.01
N ASP A 66 -1.29 -22.88 -22.82
CA ASP A 66 -2.73 -23.06 -22.62
C ASP A 66 -3.52 -21.98 -23.36
N TYR A 67 -4.74 -22.32 -23.78
CA TYR A 67 -5.61 -21.43 -24.55
C TYR A 67 -6.95 -21.22 -23.86
N VAL A 68 -7.58 -20.09 -24.14
CA VAL A 68 -8.94 -19.78 -23.65
C VAL A 68 -9.95 -20.44 -24.58
N ASP A 69 -10.90 -21.16 -23.99
CA ASP A 69 -12.06 -21.73 -24.67
C ASP A 69 -13.35 -21.34 -23.93
N VAL A 70 -14.49 -21.56 -24.55
CA VAL A 70 -15.80 -21.28 -23.95
C VAL A 70 -16.46 -22.60 -23.53
N ASP A 71 -16.92 -22.67 -22.29
CA ASP A 71 -17.62 -23.84 -21.79
C ASP A 71 -19.09 -23.91 -22.29
N GLY A 72 -19.80 -24.98 -21.92
CA GLY A 72 -21.20 -25.17 -22.32
C GLY A 72 -22.19 -24.17 -21.71
N GLU A 73 -21.75 -23.35 -20.75
CA GLU A 73 -22.54 -22.31 -20.07
C GLU A 73 -22.19 -20.90 -20.57
N GLY A 74 -21.20 -20.78 -21.46
CA GLY A 74 -20.75 -19.52 -22.03
C GLY A 74 -19.65 -18.81 -21.25
N ASN A 75 -19.02 -19.47 -20.27
CA ASN A 75 -17.92 -18.90 -19.50
C ASN A 75 -16.57 -19.20 -20.17
N GLU A 76 -15.64 -18.25 -20.07
CA GLU A 76 -14.25 -18.43 -20.52
C GLU A 76 -13.49 -19.32 -19.53
N VAL A 77 -12.88 -20.39 -20.03
CA VAL A 77 -12.09 -21.36 -19.26
C VAL A 77 -10.74 -21.60 -19.93
N TRP A 78 -9.69 -21.77 -19.13
CA TRP A 78 -8.38 -22.17 -19.64
C TRP A 78 -8.37 -23.68 -19.94
N LYS A 79 -7.94 -24.04 -21.16
CA LYS A 79 -7.73 -25.43 -21.58
C LYS A 79 -6.24 -25.71 -21.77
N THR A 80 -5.84 -26.86 -21.24
CA THR A 80 -4.45 -27.33 -21.31
C THR A 80 -4.05 -27.65 -22.74
N GLN A 81 -2.88 -27.16 -23.15
CA GLN A 81 -2.29 -27.50 -24.44
C GLN A 81 -1.90 -28.99 -24.49
N GLN A 82 -2.31 -29.68 -25.55
CA GLN A 82 -1.97 -31.09 -25.76
C GLN A 82 -0.84 -31.28 -26.79
N ASP A 83 -0.52 -30.23 -27.54
CA ASP A 83 0.61 -30.24 -28.47
C ASP A 83 1.89 -29.78 -27.77
N ASP A 84 2.75 -30.74 -27.45
CA ASP A 84 4.06 -30.52 -26.80
C ASP A 84 4.98 -29.56 -27.58
N THR A 85 4.74 -29.33 -28.87
CA THR A 85 5.54 -28.40 -29.67
C THR A 85 5.22 -26.93 -29.40
N LEU A 86 4.05 -26.66 -28.80
CA LEU A 86 3.56 -25.31 -28.48
C LEU A 86 3.82 -24.92 -27.02
N ILE A 87 4.34 -25.83 -26.20
CA ILE A 87 4.69 -25.61 -24.80
C ILE A 87 6.06 -24.93 -24.72
N LEU A 88 6.12 -23.73 -24.11
CA LEU A 88 7.36 -22.92 -24.02
C LEU A 88 8.18 -23.22 -22.75
N PHE A 89 7.59 -23.85 -21.73
CA PHE A 89 8.22 -24.15 -20.44
C PHE A 89 7.94 -25.60 -19.98
N ASN A 90 8.93 -26.27 -19.37
CA ASN A 90 9.03 -27.74 -19.11
C ASN A 90 9.34 -28.60 -20.34
N LYS A 91 10.61 -28.57 -20.79
CA LYS A 91 11.24 -29.79 -21.33
C LYS A 91 12.14 -30.40 -20.27
#